data_AF-A0A497NWB9-F1
#
_entry.id   AF-A0A497NWB9-F1
#
_cell.length_a   1.000
_cell.length_b   1.000
_cell.length_c   1.000
_cell.angle_alpha   90.00
_cell.angle_beta   90.00
_cell.angle_gamma   90.00
#
_symmetry.space_group_name_H-M   'P 1'
#
loop_
_entity.id
_entity.type
_entity.pdbx_description
1 polymer ?
#
loop_
_entity_poly.entity_id
_entity_poly.type
_entity_poly.pdbx_seq_one_letter_code
_entity_poly.pdbx_strand_id
1 'polypeptide(L)' 'MQTIDEYFKKIQAITSNSKIAASTNIEYIKVLENEGYIRGTLTLIDGSELRLLEYTKIR' A
#
# COMPACT_ATOMS: atom_id res chain seq x y z
N MET A 1 -9.31 -10.14 -8.95
CA MET A 1 -9.16 -8.74 -8.50
C MET A 1 -7.86 -8.69 -7.72
N GLN A 2 -6.85 -7.98 -8.21
CA GLN A 2 -5.58 -7.87 -7.48
C GLN A 2 -5.79 -6.92 -6.31
N THR A 3 -5.39 -7.31 -5.11
CA THR A 3 -5.52 -6.48 -3.90
C THR A 3 -4.32 -5.55 -3.75
N ILE A 4 -4.47 -4.47 -2.98
CA ILE A 4 -3.37 -3.58 -2.62
C ILE A 4 -2.17 -4.35 -2.04
N ASP A 5 -2.41 -5.43 -1.29
CA ASP A 5 -1.34 -6.28 -0.74
C ASP A 5 -0.47 -6.91 -1.85
N GLU A 6 -1.09 -7.40 -2.93
CA GLU A 6 -0.37 -7.96 -4.08
C GLU A 6 0.44 -6.90 -4.83
N TYR A 7 -0.13 -5.70 -5.00
CA TYR A 7 0.59 -4.58 -5.62
C TYR A 7 1.80 -4.18 -4.79
N PHE A 8 1.65 -4.06 -3.47
CA PHE A 8 2.73 -3.67 -2.58
C PHE A 8 3.85 -4.71 -2.49
N LYS A 9 3.52 -6.01 -2.49
CA LYS A 9 4.52 -7.09 -2.59
C LYS A 9 5.34 -7.01 -3.87
N LYS A 10 4.69 -6.73 -5.02
CA LYS A 10 5.40 -6.54 -6.30
C LYS A 10 6.31 -5.32 -6.26
N ILE A 11 5.83 -4.21 -5.71
CA ILE A 11 6.64 -3.00 -5.55
C ILE A 11 7.87 -3.28 -4.69
N GLN A 12 7.71 -3.94 -3.53
CA GLN A 12 8.83 -4.32 -2.67
C GLN A 12 9.85 -5.22 -3.39
N ALA A 13 9.39 -6.18 -4.19
CA ALA A 13 10.27 -7.04 -4.97
C ALA A 13 11.08 -6.24 -6.01
N ILE A 14 10.42 -5.30 -6.70
CA ILE A 14 11.07 -4.42 -7.69
C ILE A 14 12.09 -3.50 -7.01
N THR A 15 11.73 -2.85 -5.90
CA THR A 15 12.62 -1.91 -5.20
C THR A 15 13.84 -2.62 -4.61
N SER A 16 13.65 -3.81 -4.04
CA SER A 16 14.74 -4.64 -3.50
C SER A 16 15.74 -5.04 -4.58
N ASN A 17 15.26 -5.40 -5.78
CA ASN A 17 16.12 -5.77 -6.91
C ASN A 17 16.81 -4.56 -7.57
N SER A 18 16.22 -3.36 -7.47
CA SER A 18 16.66 -2.17 -8.19
C SER A 18 17.60 -1.26 -7.38
N LYS A 19 18.03 -1.66 -6.17
CA LYS A 19 18.78 -0.83 -5.22
C LYS A 19 18.07 0.50 -4.87
N ILE A 20 16.75 0.54 -5.04
CA ILE A 20 15.95 1.71 -4.67
C ILE A 20 15.65 1.61 -3.19
N ALA A 21 16.15 2.56 -2.41
CA ALA A 21 15.76 2.69 -1.01
C ALA A 21 14.33 3.26 -0.95
N ALA A 22 13.41 2.43 -0.48
CA ALA A 22 12.03 2.80 -0.27
C ALA A 22 11.46 2.05 0.94
N SER A 23 10.53 2.69 1.65
CA SER A 23 9.73 2.06 2.70
C SER A 23 8.30 1.85 2.25
N THR A 24 7.68 0.78 2.73
CA THR A 24 6.27 0.50 2.45
C THR A 24 5.50 0.38 3.75
N ASN A 25 4.28 0.91 3.77
CA ASN A 25 3.35 0.79 4.87
C ASN A 25 1.97 0.41 4.33
N ILE A 26 1.31 -0.57 4.96
CA ILE A 26 -0.05 -0.97 4.63
C ILE A 26 -0.87 -0.87 5.91
N GLU A 27 -1.97 -0.13 5.85
CA GLU A 27 -2.84 0.08 6.99
C GLU A 27 -4.31 -0.08 6.58
N TYR A 28 -5.11 -0.53 7.54
CA TYR A 28 -6.55 -0.59 7.41
C TYR A 28 -7.16 0.64 8.07
N ILE A 29 -7.99 1.38 7.34
CA ILE A 29 -8.69 2.54 7.86
C ILE A 29 -10.19 2.27 7.86
N LYS A 30 -10.74 2.13 9.07
CA LYS A 30 -12.19 2.03 9.29
C LYS A 30 -12.84 3.40 9.09
N VAL A 31 -13.89 3.47 8.28
CA VAL A 31 -14.67 4.71 8.05
C VAL A 31 -16.05 4.59 8.67
N LEU A 32 -16.72 3.47 8.44
CA LEU A 32 -18.03 3.14 9.02
C LEU A 32 -17.96 1.79 9.72
N GLU A 33 -19.06 1.39 10.37
CA GLU A 33 -19.14 0.14 11.14
C GLU A 33 -18.66 -1.08 10.34
N ASN A 34 -19.05 -1.15 9.05
CA ASN A 34 -18.78 -2.26 8.13
C ASN A 34 -18.04 -1.82 6.85
N GLU A 35 -17.50 -0.60 6.81
CA GLU A 35 -16.83 -0.07 5.62
C GLU A 35 -15.52 0.61 5.99
N GLY A 36 -14.55 0.48 5.10
CA GLY A 36 -13.24 1.10 5.24
C GLY A 36 -12.45 1.06 3.95
N TYR A 37 -11.17 1.35 4.07
CA TYR A 37 -10.23 1.20 2.98
C TYR A 37 -8.90 0.65 3.49
N ILE A 38 -8.22 -0.11 2.64
CA ILE A 38 -6.81 -0.42 2.81
C ILE A 38 -6.04 0.72 2.15
N ARG A 39 -5.13 1.33 2.89
CA ARG A 39 -4.19 2.32 2.36
C ARG A 39 -2.81 1.70 2.30
N GLY A 40 -2.21 1.71 1.13
CA GLY A 40 -0.80 1.40 0.96
C GLY A 40 -0.03 2.68 0.65
N THR A 41 1.10 2.89 1.34
CA THR A 41 2.02 4.02 1.13
C THR A 41 3.41 3.50 0.82
N LEU A 42 3.97 3.92 -0.31
CA LEU A 42 5.38 3.75 -0.67
C LEU A 42 6.08 5.11 -0.54
N THR A 43 7.12 5.17 0.28
CA THR A 43 7.95 6.38 0.43
C THR A 43 9.32 6.09 -0.17
N LEU A 44 9.74 6.90 -1.15
CA LEU A 44 11.06 6.81 -1.76
C LEU A 44 12.08 7.61 -0.93
N ILE A 45 13.37 7.36 -1.15
CA ILE A 45 14.47 8.01 -0.42
C ILE A 45 14.48 9.55 -0.54
N ASP A 46 13.91 10.10 -1.61
CA ASP A 46 13.79 11.55 -1.81
C ASP A 46 12.61 12.17 -1.04
N GLY A 47 11.83 11.34 -0.31
CA GLY A 47 10.65 11.76 0.45
C GLY A 47 9.37 11.79 -0.38
N SER A 48 9.41 11.49 -1.67
CA SER A 48 8.20 11.37 -2.48
C SER A 48 7.37 10.15 -2.08
N GLU A 49 6.05 10.28 -2.19
CA GLU A 49 5.12 9.24 -1.74
C GLU A 49 4.15 8.82 -2.86
N LEU A 50 4.01 7.51 -3.04
CA LEU A 50 2.91 6.91 -3.81
C LEU A 50 1.91 6.30 -2.82
N ARG A 51 0.63 6.72 -2.94
CA ARG A 51 -0.46 6.24 -2.10
C ARG A 51 -1.50 5.52 -2.96
N LEU A 52 -1.88 4.32 -2.55
CA LEU A 52 -2.97 3.54 -3.14
C LEU A 52 -4.07 3.34 -2.10
N LEU A 53 -5.32 3.39 -2.53
CA LEU A 53 -6.51 3.21 -1.71
C LEU A 53 -7.39 2.14 -2.33
N GLU A 54 -7.75 1.13 -1.53
CA GLU A 54 -8.66 0.06 -1.92
C GLU A 54 -9.84 0.05 -0.97
N TYR A 55 -11.03 0.24 -1.51
CA TYR A 55 -12.26 0.14 -0.74
C TYR A 55 -12.47 -1.31 -0.25
N THR A 56 -12.91 -1.46 1.00
CA THR A 56 -13.20 -2.77 1.59
C THR A 56 -14.44 -2.72 2.48
N LYS A 57 -15.26 -3.78 2.41
CA LYS A 57 -16.38 -4.02 3.32
C LYS A 57 -15.96 -5.07 4.33
N ILE A 58 -16.07 -4.74 5.62
CA ILE A 58 -16.04 -5.75 6.67
C ILE A 58 -17.44 -6.37 6.68
N ARG A 59 -17.53 -7.65 6.32
CA ARG A 59 -18.75 -8.45 6.47
C ARG A 59 -18.82 -9.04 7.87
#